data_AF-A0AAF0S999-F1
#
_entry.id   AF-A0AAF0S999-F1
#
_cell.length_a   1.000
_cell.length_b   1.000
_cell.length_c   1.000
_cell.angle_alpha   90.00
_cell.angle_beta   90.00
_cell.angle_gamma   90.00
#
_symmetry.space_group_name_H-M   'P 1'
#
loop_
_entity.id
_entity.type
_entity.pdbx_description
1 polymer ?
#
loop_
_entity_poly.entity_id
_entity_poly.type
_entity_poly.pdbx_seq_one_letter_code
_entity_poly.pdbx_strand_id
1 'polypeptide(L)'
;MSDFSLIQRLARQEPMLAEHKTGFDKTWALDYMGSAEFENGESFRSLKRIRAHRVEVTVRPLTVDGVTRDVYFVAHPATGDEQWDKFLAWAAGGDFLRPFRATAPSRFPQVFRGDEYSRPTQAWWALDTDVAWALTAEDAQALADAFNTPAA
;
A
#
# COMPACT_ATOMS: atom_id res chain seq x y z
N MET A 1 -3.67 4.86 -19.15
CA MET A 1 -2.69 4.84 -18.05
C MET A 1 -3.38 4.24 -16.85
N SER A 2 -2.75 3.30 -16.15
CA SER A 2 -3.34 2.70 -14.95
C SER A 2 -3.49 3.74 -13.84
N ASP A 3 -4.60 3.69 -13.11
CA ASP A 3 -4.85 4.54 -11.93
C ASP A 3 -3.87 4.22 -10.77
N PHE A 4 -3.18 3.07 -10.84
CA PHE A 4 -2.15 2.64 -9.89
C PHE A 4 -0.74 3.05 -10.36
N SER A 5 -0.57 4.32 -10.69
CA SER A 5 0.66 4.86 -11.27
C SER A 5 1.75 5.16 -10.23
N LEU A 6 1.32 5.40 -8.99
CA LEU A 6 2.17 5.78 -7.85
C LEU A 6 1.91 4.85 -6.65
N ILE A 7 2.82 3.89 -6.43
CA ILE A 7 2.74 2.93 -5.33
C ILE A 7 3.93 3.11 -4.40
N GLN A 8 3.62 3.26 -3.12
CA GLN A 8 4.56 3.37 -2.03
C GLN A 8 4.65 2.02 -1.30
N ARG A 9 5.86 1.48 -1.13
CA ARG A 9 6.11 0.32 -0.27
C ARG A 9 6.13 0.75 1.19
N LEU A 10 5.61 -0.08 2.06
CA LEU A 10 5.57 0.18 3.49
C LEU A 10 6.30 -0.91 4.25
N ALA A 11 7.05 -0.48 5.27
CA ALA A 11 7.63 -1.35 6.27
C ALA A 11 7.09 -1.04 7.66
N ARG A 12 7.07 -2.04 8.55
CA ARG A 12 6.78 -1.78 9.96
C ARG A 12 7.84 -0.85 10.54
N GLN A 13 7.40 0.14 11.30
CA GLN A 13 8.30 1.07 11.95
C GLN A 13 9.11 0.33 13.03
N GLU A 14 10.43 0.51 13.02
CA GLU A 14 11.30 -0.06 14.05
C GLU A 14 10.96 0.55 15.43
N PRO A 15 10.88 -0.25 16.51
CA PRO A 15 10.47 0.23 17.83
C PRO A 15 11.26 1.44 18.32
N MET A 16 12.59 1.42 18.16
CA MET A 16 13.48 2.52 18.59
C MET A 16 13.20 3.84 17.86
N LEU A 17 12.72 3.76 16.62
CA LEU A 17 12.39 4.95 15.83
C LEU A 17 10.93 5.37 16.02
N ALA A 18 10.03 4.46 16.41
CA ALA A 18 8.61 4.72 16.62
C ALA A 18 8.35 5.66 17.83
N GLU A 19 9.20 5.64 18.85
CA GLU A 19 9.06 6.47 20.06
C GLU A 19 9.07 7.98 19.77
N HIS A 20 9.72 8.39 18.68
CA HIS A 20 9.86 9.78 18.28
C HIS A 20 8.90 10.20 17.16
N LYS A 21 7.99 9.31 16.76
CA LYS A 21 7.05 9.52 15.66
C LYS A 21 5.60 9.54 16.15
N THR A 22 4.72 10.14 15.35
CA THR A 22 3.29 10.28 15.67
C THR A 22 2.41 9.81 14.51
N GLY A 23 1.14 9.56 14.79
CA GLY A 23 0.15 9.19 13.78
C GLY A 23 0.54 7.97 12.94
N PHE A 24 0.49 8.13 11.61
CA PHE A 24 0.78 7.06 10.66
C PHE A 24 2.24 6.58 10.77
N ASP A 25 3.16 7.53 10.86
CA ASP A 25 4.61 7.28 10.84
C ASP A 25 5.10 6.53 12.09
N LYS A 26 4.32 6.56 13.18
CA LYS A 26 4.59 5.75 14.37
C LYS A 26 4.50 4.25 14.10
N THR A 27 3.67 3.86 13.12
CA THR A 27 3.39 2.44 12.81
C THR A 27 4.09 1.98 11.53
N TRP A 28 4.20 2.87 10.55
CA TRP A 28 4.68 2.54 9.21
C TRP A 28 5.83 3.44 8.77
N ALA A 29 6.87 2.83 8.22
CA ALA A 29 7.95 3.48 7.51
C ALA A 29 7.68 3.46 6.00
N LEU A 30 7.85 4.61 5.36
CA LEU A 30 7.81 4.73 3.90
C LEU A 30 9.15 4.28 3.33
N ASP A 31 9.15 3.23 2.52
CA ASP A 31 10.35 2.71 1.86
C ASP A 31 10.82 3.72 0.79
N TYR A 32 12.11 4.06 0.74
CA TYR A 32 12.61 4.98 -0.29
C TYR A 32 12.49 4.34 -1.69
N MET A 33 11.75 4.99 -2.59
CA MET A 33 11.51 4.54 -3.97
C MET A 33 12.08 5.48 -5.05
N GLY A 34 12.90 6.45 -4.64
CA GLY A 34 13.80 7.19 -5.52
C GLY A 34 13.15 8.18 -6.48
N SER A 35 12.03 8.80 -6.12
CA SER A 35 11.49 9.97 -6.83
C SER A 35 11.11 11.07 -5.83
N ALA A 36 11.39 12.32 -6.19
CA ALA A 36 11.09 13.51 -5.40
C ALA A 36 9.60 13.71 -5.10
N GLU A 37 8.69 13.12 -5.90
CA GLU A 37 7.25 13.12 -5.63
C GLU A 37 6.91 12.33 -4.35
N PHE A 38 7.69 11.30 -4.03
CA PHE A 38 7.59 10.50 -2.81
C PHE A 38 8.23 11.18 -1.59
N GLU A 39 9.21 12.07 -1.80
CA GLU A 39 10.04 12.57 -0.71
C GLU A 39 9.23 13.40 0.30
N ASN A 40 8.16 14.12 -0.09
CA ASN A 40 7.26 14.80 0.85
C ASN A 40 5.90 15.28 0.27
N GLY A 41 5.59 15.06 -1.01
CA GLY A 41 4.40 15.69 -1.62
C GLY A 41 3.17 14.80 -1.61
N GLU A 42 3.24 13.69 -2.33
CA GLU A 42 2.06 12.89 -2.65
C GLU A 42 1.60 11.99 -1.50
N SER A 43 2.54 11.49 -0.69
CA SER A 43 2.20 10.70 0.50
C SER A 43 1.37 11.52 1.49
N PHE A 44 1.74 12.78 1.76
CA PHE A 44 0.97 13.65 2.64
C PHE A 44 -0.41 14.02 2.06
N ARG A 45 -0.49 14.28 0.74
CA ARG A 45 -1.76 14.58 0.07
C ARG A 45 -2.69 13.37 0.11
N SER A 46 -2.19 12.19 -0.23
CA SER A 46 -2.96 10.94 -0.16
C SER A 46 -3.34 10.63 1.29
N LEU A 47 -2.44 10.82 2.26
CA LEU A 47 -2.76 10.58 3.68
C LEU A 47 -3.95 11.42 4.13
N LYS A 48 -4.01 12.68 3.69
CA LYS A 48 -5.13 13.58 3.99
C LYS A 48 -6.43 13.10 3.32
N ARG A 49 -6.38 12.64 2.07
CA ARG A 49 -7.56 12.17 1.33
C ARG A 49 -8.09 10.85 1.87
N ILE A 50 -7.23 9.86 2.07
CA ILE A 50 -7.62 8.56 2.62
C ILE A 50 -8.20 8.69 4.05
N ARG A 51 -7.73 9.67 4.83
CA ARG A 51 -8.25 10.03 6.16
C ARG A 51 -9.55 10.79 6.18
N ALA A 52 -9.99 11.36 5.06
CA ALA A 52 -11.24 12.10 5.00
C ALA A 52 -12.45 11.20 5.29
N HIS A 53 -12.27 9.88 5.17
CA HIS A 53 -13.28 8.89 5.45
C HIS A 53 -12.67 7.70 6.20
N ARG A 54 -13.53 6.90 6.85
CA ARG A 54 -13.09 5.67 7.50
C ARG A 54 -12.77 4.62 6.44
N VAL A 55 -11.59 4.01 6.53
CA VAL A 55 -11.22 2.85 5.70
C VAL A 55 -11.46 1.55 6.44
N GLU A 56 -11.73 0.50 5.68
CA GLU A 56 -11.98 -0.85 6.18
C GLU A 56 -11.14 -1.88 5.42
N VAL A 57 -10.90 -3.02 6.06
CA VAL A 57 -10.22 -4.16 5.46
C VAL A 57 -11.26 -5.07 4.80
N THR A 58 -11.06 -5.39 3.53
CA THR A 58 -11.79 -6.45 2.83
C THR A 58 -10.79 -7.50 2.35
N VAL A 59 -11.20 -8.77 2.34
CA VAL A 59 -10.35 -9.87 1.88
C VAL A 59 -10.85 -10.32 0.52
N ARG A 60 -9.96 -10.37 -0.47
CA ARG A 60 -10.31 -10.75 -1.83
C ARG A 60 -9.24 -11.66 -2.44
N PRO A 61 -9.63 -12.74 -3.12
CA PRO A 61 -8.68 -13.59 -3.79
C PRO A 61 -8.12 -12.88 -5.03
N LEU A 62 -6.80 -12.92 -5.19
CA LEU A 62 -6.10 -12.49 -6.39
C LEU A 62 -5.41 -13.70 -7.02
N THR A 63 -5.49 -13.83 -8.35
CA THR A 63 -4.71 -14.81 -9.11
C THR A 63 -3.78 -14.08 -10.07
N VAL A 64 -2.47 -14.30 -9.92
CA VAL A 64 -1.42 -13.77 -10.81
C VAL A 64 -0.47 -14.90 -11.18
N ASP A 65 -0.23 -15.09 -12.48
CA ASP A 65 0.66 -16.14 -13.02
C ASP A 65 0.40 -17.55 -12.45
N GLY A 66 -0.87 -17.90 -12.27
CA GLY A 66 -1.30 -19.21 -11.73
C GLY A 66 -1.20 -19.36 -10.21
N VAL A 67 -0.68 -18.36 -9.49
CA VAL A 67 -0.66 -18.32 -8.02
C VAL A 67 -1.89 -17.58 -7.52
N THR A 68 -2.67 -18.21 -6.64
CA THR A 68 -3.84 -17.58 -5.99
C THR A 68 -3.57 -17.35 -4.51
N ARG A 69 -3.79 -16.12 -4.03
CA ARG A 69 -3.68 -15.77 -2.61
C ARG A 69 -4.73 -14.73 -2.23
N ASP A 70 -5.06 -14.73 -0.95
CA ASP A 70 -5.86 -13.65 -0.38
C ASP A 70 -5.03 -12.37 -0.29
N VAL A 71 -5.62 -11.29 -0.82
CA VAL A 71 -5.13 -9.92 -0.66
C VAL A 71 -6.07 -9.22 0.30
N TYR A 72 -5.50 -8.60 1.32
CA TYR A 72 -6.22 -7.82 2.31
C TYR A 72 -6.19 -6.36 1.86
N PHE A 73 -7.31 -5.91 1.31
CA PHE A 73 -7.47 -4.61 0.67
C PHE A 73 -8.05 -3.60 1.66
N VAL A 74 -7.37 -2.47 1.82
CA VAL A 74 -7.72 -1.39 2.73
C VAL A 74 -8.20 -0.19 1.92
N ALA A 75 -9.50 0.08 1.99
CA ALA A 75 -10.13 1.12 1.19
C ALA A 75 -11.36 1.69 1.90
N HIS A 76 -11.87 2.82 1.39
CA HIS A 76 -13.17 3.34 1.81
C HIS A 76 -14.29 2.39 1.33
N PRO A 77 -15.25 1.99 2.18
CA PRO A 77 -16.26 1.00 1.81
C PRO A 77 -17.08 1.36 0.57
N ALA A 78 -17.41 2.65 0.39
CA ALA A 78 -18.23 3.08 -0.75
C ALA A 78 -17.50 3.03 -2.11
N THR A 79 -16.17 2.95 -2.11
CA THR A 79 -15.36 2.90 -3.35
C THR A 79 -14.54 1.62 -3.45
N GLY A 80 -14.58 0.75 -2.43
CA GLY A 80 -13.72 -0.43 -2.34
C GLY A 80 -13.86 -1.41 -3.50
N ASP A 81 -15.09 -1.64 -3.99
CA ASP A 81 -15.34 -2.51 -5.14
C ASP A 81 -14.75 -1.92 -6.43
N GLU A 82 -15.01 -0.64 -6.71
CA GLU A 82 -14.46 0.04 -7.89
C GLU A 82 -12.92 0.04 -7.89
N GLN A 83 -12.33 0.32 -6.72
CA GLN A 83 -10.87 0.34 -6.58
C GLN A 83 -10.26 -1.07 -6.66
N TRP A 84 -10.99 -2.10 -6.24
CA TRP A 84 -10.58 -3.48 -6.43
C TRP A 84 -10.54 -3.86 -7.91
N ASP A 85 -11.55 -3.48 -8.70
CA ASP A 85 -11.56 -3.77 -10.14
C ASP A 85 -10.39 -3.08 -10.87
N LYS A 86 -10.07 -1.84 -10.47
CA LYS A 86 -8.88 -1.12 -10.96
C LYS A 86 -7.58 -1.81 -10.53
N PHE A 87 -7.52 -2.28 -9.29
CA PHE A 87 -6.40 -3.05 -8.77
C PHE A 87 -6.19 -4.35 -9.55
N LEU A 88 -7.26 -5.08 -9.88
CA LEU A 88 -7.20 -6.30 -10.69
C LEU A 88 -6.62 -6.01 -12.08
N ALA A 89 -7.08 -4.94 -12.73
CA ALA A 89 -6.56 -4.53 -14.04
C ALA A 89 -5.06 -4.19 -13.97
N TRP A 90 -4.61 -3.54 -12.89
CA TRP A 90 -3.20 -3.25 -12.65
C TRP A 90 -2.39 -4.53 -12.38
N ALA A 91 -2.86 -5.41 -11.51
CA ALA A 91 -2.18 -6.63 -11.10
C ALA A 91 -2.09 -7.68 -12.22
N ALA A 92 -3.07 -7.71 -13.14
CA ALA A 92 -3.07 -8.57 -14.31
C ALA A 92 -2.29 -7.99 -15.51
N GLY A 93 -1.95 -6.70 -15.48
CA GLY A 93 -1.20 -6.01 -16.54
C GLY A 93 0.32 -6.15 -16.42
N GLY A 94 1.09 -5.48 -17.29
CA GLY A 94 2.55 -5.38 -17.15
C GLY A 94 3.01 -4.26 -16.19
N ASP A 95 2.10 -3.38 -15.81
CA ASP A 95 2.39 -2.11 -15.11
C ASP A 95 2.75 -2.29 -13.62
N PHE A 96 2.46 -3.44 -13.01
CA PHE A 96 2.83 -3.71 -11.62
C PHE A 96 4.32 -3.99 -11.39
N LEU A 97 5.09 -4.27 -12.46
CA LEU A 97 6.54 -4.51 -12.41
C LEU A 97 7.34 -3.21 -12.19
N ARG A 98 6.88 -2.09 -12.77
CA ARG A 98 7.41 -0.74 -12.55
C ARG A 98 6.26 0.27 -12.58
N PRO A 99 5.78 0.73 -11.42
CA PRO A 99 4.89 1.89 -11.42
C PRO A 99 5.63 3.05 -12.11
N PHE A 100 5.00 3.65 -13.12
CA PHE A 100 5.62 4.54 -14.12
C PHE A 100 6.44 5.71 -13.52
N ARG A 101 6.17 6.07 -12.27
CA ARG A 101 6.80 7.20 -11.56
C ARG A 101 7.86 6.81 -10.52
N ALA A 102 7.99 5.52 -10.19
CA ALA A 102 9.01 5.05 -9.25
C ALA A 102 10.29 4.60 -9.98
N THR A 103 11.45 4.95 -9.45
CA THR A 103 12.72 4.42 -9.98
C THR A 103 13.00 3.02 -9.45
N ALA A 104 12.38 2.63 -8.33
CA ALA A 104 12.45 1.31 -7.73
C ALA A 104 11.20 0.46 -8.02
N PRO A 105 11.34 -0.88 -8.18
CA PRO A 105 10.20 -1.77 -8.40
C PRO A 105 9.27 -1.85 -7.18
N SER A 106 7.99 -2.18 -7.41
CA SER A 106 7.00 -2.37 -6.35
C SER A 106 7.32 -3.54 -5.41
N ARG A 107 8.09 -4.54 -5.88
CA ARG A 107 8.34 -5.84 -5.22
C ARG A 107 7.09 -6.70 -4.99
N PHE A 108 5.91 -6.21 -5.36
CA PHE A 108 4.65 -6.94 -5.19
C PHE A 108 4.65 -8.33 -5.86
N PRO A 109 5.04 -8.51 -7.14
CA PRO A 109 5.05 -9.83 -7.77
C PRO A 109 5.84 -10.88 -6.98
N GLN A 110 7.02 -10.48 -6.51
CA GLN A 110 7.94 -11.39 -5.84
C GLN A 110 7.42 -11.76 -4.44
N VAL A 111 6.99 -10.77 -3.65
CA VAL A 111 6.42 -11.03 -2.31
C VAL A 111 5.10 -11.80 -2.42
N PHE A 112 4.29 -11.54 -3.46
CA PHE A 112 3.07 -12.29 -3.76
C PHE A 112 3.34 -13.76 -4.05
N ARG A 113 4.43 -14.10 -4.76
CA ARG A 113 4.86 -15.49 -4.99
C ARG A 113 5.52 -16.14 -3.78
N GLY A 114 5.84 -15.37 -2.74
CA GLY A 114 6.50 -15.86 -1.53
C GLY A 114 8.03 -15.85 -1.62
N ASP A 115 8.60 -15.08 -2.54
CA ASP A 115 10.05 -14.94 -2.65
C ASP A 115 10.60 -14.16 -1.43
N GLU A 116 11.66 -14.69 -0.82
CA GLU A 116 12.24 -14.15 0.40
C GLU A 116 13.13 -12.92 0.13
N TYR A 117 12.98 -11.85 0.91
CA TYR A 117 13.78 -10.62 0.79
C TYR A 117 14.45 -10.24 2.10
N SER A 118 15.66 -9.69 2.01
CA SER A 118 16.42 -9.17 3.16
C SER A 118 15.76 -7.97 3.85
N ARG A 119 14.84 -7.28 3.16
CA ARG A 119 13.99 -6.23 3.72
C ARG A 119 12.55 -6.48 3.29
N PRO A 120 11.72 -7.12 4.14
CA PRO A 120 10.36 -7.46 3.77
C PRO A 120 9.55 -6.18 3.56
N THR A 121 8.82 -6.11 2.45
CA THR A 121 7.74 -5.14 2.25
C THR A 121 6.47 -5.79 2.77
N GLN A 122 5.88 -5.21 3.82
CA GLN A 122 4.70 -5.77 4.49
C GLN A 122 3.39 -5.28 3.85
N ALA A 123 3.39 -4.06 3.33
CA ALA A 123 2.21 -3.47 2.70
C ALA A 123 2.59 -2.52 1.55
N TRP A 124 1.59 -2.18 0.76
CA TRP A 124 1.69 -1.23 -0.35
C TRP A 124 0.55 -0.24 -0.28
N TRP A 125 0.81 0.98 -0.69
CA TRP A 125 -0.16 2.07 -0.70
C TRP A 125 -0.13 2.76 -2.06
N ALA A 126 -1.25 2.71 -2.77
CA ALA A 126 -1.45 3.45 -4.00
C ALA A 126 -1.87 4.88 -3.65
N LEU A 127 -0.95 5.82 -3.88
CA LEU A 127 -1.09 7.22 -3.48
C LEU A 127 -2.08 7.98 -4.37
N ASP A 128 -2.36 7.51 -5.58
CA ASP A 128 -3.29 8.15 -6.52
C ASP A 128 -4.76 7.75 -6.27
N THR A 129 -4.97 6.53 -5.79
CA THR A 129 -6.31 5.92 -5.61
C THR A 129 -6.76 5.85 -4.16
N ASP A 130 -5.91 6.26 -3.22
CA ASP A 130 -6.19 6.28 -1.79
C ASP A 130 -6.62 4.90 -1.26
N VAL A 131 -5.97 3.85 -1.77
CA VAL A 131 -6.14 2.47 -1.30
C VAL A 131 -4.81 1.85 -0.99
N ALA A 132 -4.82 0.89 -0.08
CA ALA A 132 -3.63 0.17 0.31
C ALA A 132 -3.94 -1.33 0.43
N TRP A 133 -2.91 -2.17 0.48
CA TRP A 133 -3.10 -3.60 0.63
C TRP A 133 -1.92 -4.27 1.30
N ALA A 134 -2.20 -5.43 1.88
CA ALA A 134 -1.22 -6.33 2.47
C ALA A 134 -1.53 -7.79 2.11
N LEU A 135 -0.59 -8.68 2.40
CA LEU A 135 -0.76 -10.14 2.20
C LEU A 135 -1.03 -10.89 3.51
N THR A 136 -1.16 -10.17 4.62
CA THR A 136 -1.51 -10.71 5.93
C THR A 136 -2.63 -9.88 6.55
N ALA A 137 -3.49 -10.52 7.34
CA ALA A 137 -4.56 -9.83 8.06
C ALA A 137 -4.01 -8.81 9.08
N GLU A 138 -2.91 -9.17 9.76
CA GLU A 138 -2.27 -8.33 10.77
C GLU A 138 -1.75 -7.01 10.19
N ASP A 139 -1.08 -7.07 9.03
CA ASP A 139 -0.57 -5.87 8.36
C ASP A 139 -1.70 -5.01 7.80
N ALA A 140 -2.73 -5.62 7.21
CA ALA A 140 -3.87 -4.86 6.70
C ALA A 140 -4.64 -4.15 7.82
N GLN A 141 -4.85 -4.83 8.96
CA GLN A 141 -5.56 -4.23 10.08
C GLN A 141 -4.78 -3.07 10.69
N ALA A 142 -3.48 -3.24 10.94
CA ALA A 142 -2.67 -2.16 11.46
C ALA A 142 -2.52 -0.98 10.48
N LEU A 143 -2.62 -1.24 9.18
CA LEU A 143 -2.65 -0.21 8.15
C LEU A 143 -3.96 0.57 8.18
N ALA A 144 -5.10 -0.12 8.26
CA ALA A 144 -6.41 0.50 8.43
C ALA A 144 -6.47 1.35 9.71
N ASP A 145 -5.94 0.84 10.83
CA ASP A 145 -5.89 1.56 12.10
C ASP A 145 -5.01 2.83 12.00
N ALA A 146 -3.85 2.73 11.34
CA ALA A 146 -2.95 3.87 11.13
C ALA A 146 -3.57 4.96 10.24
N PHE A 147 -4.31 4.57 9.20
CA PHE A 147 -5.07 5.51 8.39
C PHE A 147 -6.20 6.14 9.19
N ASN A 148 -6.98 5.36 9.94
CA ASN A 148 -8.11 5.85 10.74
C ASN A 148 -7.68 6.64 12.00
N THR A 149 -6.38 6.69 12.32
CA THR A 149 -5.85 7.51 13.42
C THR A 149 -5.96 9.00 13.05
N PRO A 150 -6.55 9.84 13.92
CA PRO A 150 -6.65 11.28 13.69
C PRO A 150 -5.28 11.92 13.40
N ALA A 151 -5.28 13.01 12.62
CA ALA A 151 -4.10 13.86 12.50
C ALA A 151 -3.75 14.42 13.89
N ALA A 152 -2.48 14.29 14.27
CA ALA A 152 -1.93 14.90 15.49
C ALA A 152 -1.68 16.40 15.30
#